data_AF-A0AB35PWI4-F1
#
_entry.id   AF-A0AB35PWI4-F1
#
_cell.length_a   1.000
_cell.length_b   1.000
_cell.length_c   1.000
_cell.angle_alpha   90.00
_cell.angle_beta   90.00
_cell.angle_gamma   90.00
#
_symmetry.space_group_name_H-M   'P 1'
#
loop_
_entity.id
_entity.type
_entity.pdbx_description
1 polymer ?
#
loop_
_entity_poly.entity_id
_entity_poly.type
_entity_poly.pdbx_seq_one_letter_code
_entity_poly.pdbx_strand_id
1 'polypeptide(L)'
;MKILLAVTLTAVILSAVPTAFAVPNIWHSGFGMGMSEYIITSPQHTGLNISCTSNPDENQVLQHSVLVTLPDGRTLSSQDDGTAITLVTGGEQYGVPASLGWRNGDNAWVSFIDAVKKATSFEVWVNDKKVASFTPSASNVHKVLADMSACTSLTAD
;
A
#
# COMPACT_ATOMS: atom_id res chain seq x y z
N MET A 1 -5.53 56.44 31.27
CA MET A 1 -6.14 55.24 30.66
C MET A 1 -5.04 54.23 30.41
N LYS A 2 -5.18 53.04 31.03
CA LYS A 2 -4.28 51.89 30.88
C LYS A 2 -4.56 51.23 29.53
N ILE A 3 -3.52 50.97 28.74
CA ILE A 3 -3.58 49.89 27.75
C ILE A 3 -2.33 49.05 28.00
N LEU A 4 -2.53 47.94 28.71
CA LEU A 4 -1.56 46.88 28.84
C LEU A 4 -1.30 46.31 27.44
N LEU A 5 -0.07 46.43 26.95
CA LEU A 5 0.40 45.60 25.83
C LEU A 5 0.54 44.17 26.35
N ALA A 6 -0.48 43.36 26.04
CA ALA A 6 -0.46 41.93 26.28
C ALA A 6 0.57 41.28 25.35
N VAL A 7 1.63 40.72 25.92
CA VAL A 7 2.60 39.88 25.23
C VAL A 7 1.90 38.54 24.94
N THR A 8 1.51 38.31 23.69
CA THR A 8 1.03 36.99 23.25
C THR A 8 2.24 36.12 22.92
N LEU A 9 2.60 35.22 23.84
CA LEU A 9 3.57 34.16 23.60
C LEU A 9 2.86 33.00 22.88
N THR A 10 2.87 33.00 21.54
CA THR A 10 2.33 31.89 20.75
C THR A 10 3.37 30.77 20.73
N ALA A 11 3.23 29.80 21.63
CA ALA A 11 4.04 28.59 21.62
C ALA A 11 3.65 27.73 20.41
N VAL A 12 4.47 27.75 19.36
CA VAL A 12 4.38 26.79 18.25
C VAL A 12 4.83 25.44 18.79
N ILE A 13 3.88 24.59 19.17
CA ILE A 13 4.15 23.18 19.47
C ILE A 13 4.41 22.52 18.11
N LEU A 14 5.68 22.38 17.72
CA LEU A 14 6.07 21.40 16.71
C LEU A 14 5.72 20.03 17.30
N SER A 15 4.55 19.51 16.95
CA SER A 15 4.26 18.09 17.16
C SER A 15 5.19 17.33 16.23
N ALA A 16 6.34 16.89 16.76
CA ALA A 16 7.11 15.83 16.14
C ALA A 16 6.19 14.62 16.10
N VAL A 17 5.55 14.39 14.96
CA VAL A 17 4.76 13.18 14.73
C VAL A 17 5.75 12.04 14.88
N PRO A 18 5.59 11.16 15.88
CA PRO A 18 6.45 9.99 15.96
C PRO A 18 6.25 9.22 14.66
N THR A 19 7.33 8.98 13.91
CA THR A 19 7.30 8.00 12.83
C THR A 19 6.88 6.69 13.47
N ALA A 20 5.66 6.24 13.19
CA ALA A 20 5.17 4.97 13.71
C ALA A 20 6.08 3.87 13.14
N PHE A 21 7.00 3.36 13.98
CA PHE A 21 7.86 2.26 13.60
C PHE A 21 7.02 0.99 13.58
N ALA A 22 6.55 0.60 12.39
CA ALA A 22 5.91 -0.68 12.19
C ALA A 22 6.95 -1.80 12.37
N VAL A 23 6.57 -2.88 13.05
CA VAL A 23 7.42 -4.07 13.17
C VAL A 23 7.64 -4.63 11.76
N PRO A 24 8.90 -4.79 11.31
CA PRO A 24 9.16 -5.29 9.97
C PRO A 24 8.58 -6.68 9.74
N ASN A 25 8.20 -6.96 8.48
CA ASN A 25 7.70 -8.26 8.04
C ASN A 25 6.40 -8.72 8.73
N ILE A 26 5.61 -7.80 9.26
CA ILE A 26 4.28 -8.10 9.80
C ILE A 26 3.25 -7.34 8.98
N TRP A 27 2.43 -8.08 8.24
CA TRP A 27 1.21 -7.55 7.65
C TRP A 27 0.28 -7.06 8.74
N HIS A 28 -0.37 -5.94 8.49
CA HIS A 28 -1.56 -5.49 9.19
C HIS A 28 -2.56 -4.95 8.16
N SER A 29 -3.83 -4.87 8.55
CA SER A 29 -4.88 -4.32 7.70
C SER A 29 -5.64 -3.22 8.42
N GLY A 30 -6.28 -2.38 7.61
CA GLY A 30 -7.15 -1.31 8.07
C GLY A 30 -8.27 -1.07 7.07
N PHE A 31 -9.31 -0.37 7.52
CA PHE A 31 -10.36 0.13 6.66
C PHE A 31 -10.65 1.58 7.01
N GLY A 32 -10.71 2.44 6.01
CA GLY A 32 -11.01 3.85 6.19
C GLY A 32 -11.43 4.50 4.88
N MET A 33 -12.44 5.38 4.94
CA MET A 33 -12.89 6.18 3.79
C MET A 33 -13.23 5.36 2.53
N GLY A 34 -13.72 4.13 2.68
CA GLY A 34 -14.02 3.24 1.55
C GLY A 34 -12.80 2.53 0.96
N MET A 35 -11.67 2.47 1.68
CA MET A 35 -10.46 1.76 1.29
C MET A 35 -10.17 0.65 2.29
N SER A 36 -10.06 -0.59 1.81
CA SER A 36 -9.40 -1.67 2.55
C SER A 36 -7.92 -1.65 2.25
N GLU A 37 -7.09 -1.53 3.28
CA GLU A 37 -5.64 -1.41 3.14
C GLU A 37 -4.94 -2.58 3.80
N TYR A 38 -3.92 -3.12 3.13
CA TYR A 38 -3.05 -4.18 3.64
C TYR A 38 -1.62 -3.71 3.54
N ILE A 39 -0.94 -3.60 4.68
CA ILE A 39 0.32 -2.88 4.79
C ILE A 39 1.36 -3.76 5.45
N ILE A 40 2.58 -3.73 4.91
CA ILE A 40 3.76 -4.37 5.48
C ILE A 40 4.97 -3.45 5.31
N THR A 41 5.87 -3.45 6.29
CA THR A 41 7.11 -2.66 6.25
C THR A 41 8.32 -3.59 6.24
N SER A 42 9.32 -3.28 5.41
CA SER A 42 10.57 -4.04 5.33
C SER A 42 11.54 -3.60 6.43
N PRO A 43 12.59 -4.40 6.73
CA PRO A 43 13.62 -3.99 7.69
C PRO A 43 14.37 -2.71 7.29
N GLN A 44 14.36 -2.36 6.00
CA GLN A 44 14.95 -1.12 5.46
C GLN A 44 13.98 0.06 5.45
N HIS A 45 12.80 -0.06 6.08
CA HIS A 45 11.76 0.96 6.15
C HIS A 45 11.04 1.29 4.84
N THR A 46 11.20 0.48 3.79
CA THR A 46 10.29 0.53 2.64
C THR A 46 8.95 -0.08 3.04
N GLY A 47 7.87 0.67 2.90
CA GLY A 47 6.49 0.22 3.09
C GLY A 47 5.83 -0.21 1.79
N LEU A 48 4.99 -1.24 1.85
CA LEU A 48 4.11 -1.68 0.79
C LEU A 48 2.67 -1.60 1.31
N ASN A 49 1.79 -0.91 0.57
CA ASN A 49 0.36 -0.81 0.87
C ASN A 49 -0.43 -1.30 -0.36
N ILE A 50 -1.23 -2.34 -0.19
CA ILE A 50 -2.20 -2.80 -1.17
C ILE A 50 -3.54 -2.17 -0.80
N SER A 51 -4.03 -1.30 -1.67
CA SER A 51 -5.17 -0.44 -1.42
C SER A 51 -6.34 -0.81 -2.33
N CYS A 52 -7.42 -1.29 -1.72
CA CYS A 52 -8.57 -1.85 -2.41
C CYS A 52 -9.80 -0.99 -2.13
N THR A 53 -10.18 -0.20 -3.12
CA THR A 53 -11.29 0.76 -3.04
C THR A 53 -12.65 0.10 -3.20
N SER A 54 -13.64 0.62 -2.46
CA SER A 54 -15.07 0.45 -2.71
C SER A 54 -15.68 1.67 -3.44
N ASN A 55 -14.86 2.65 -3.80
CA ASN A 55 -15.29 3.88 -4.46
C ASN A 55 -15.01 3.76 -5.97
N PRO A 56 -16.03 3.56 -6.82
CA PRO A 56 -15.83 3.41 -8.24
C PRO A 56 -15.42 4.71 -8.93
N ASP A 57 -14.74 4.56 -10.08
CA ASP A 57 -14.59 5.63 -11.06
C ASP A 57 -15.89 5.87 -11.85
N GLU A 58 -15.83 6.79 -12.83
CA GLU A 58 -16.97 7.14 -13.69
C GLU A 58 -17.54 5.96 -14.49
N ASN A 59 -16.73 4.91 -14.72
CA ASN A 59 -17.11 3.71 -15.47
C ASN A 59 -17.51 2.54 -14.55
N GLN A 60 -17.76 2.82 -13.26
CA GLN A 60 -18.05 1.82 -12.23
C GLN A 60 -16.90 0.86 -11.93
N VAL A 61 -15.66 1.20 -12.31
CA VAL A 61 -14.48 0.36 -12.04
C VAL A 61 -13.89 0.73 -10.68
N LEU A 62 -13.58 -0.28 -9.88
CA LEU A 62 -12.89 -0.11 -8.61
C LEU A 62 -11.38 -0.07 -8.85
N GLN A 63 -10.83 1.13 -9.03
CA GLN A 63 -9.40 1.35 -9.32
C GLN A 63 -8.53 1.09 -8.08
N HIS A 64 -8.28 -0.18 -7.78
CA HIS A 64 -7.33 -0.58 -6.76
C HIS A 64 -5.90 -0.16 -7.12
N SER A 65 -5.02 -0.08 -6.12
CA SER A 65 -3.64 0.33 -6.32
C SER A 65 -2.68 -0.35 -5.35
N VAL A 66 -1.40 -0.29 -5.71
CA VAL A 66 -0.30 -0.59 -4.81
C VAL A 66 0.51 0.66 -4.61
N LEU A 67 0.79 1.01 -3.36
CA LEU A 67 1.66 2.11 -3.00
C LEU A 67 2.94 1.56 -2.37
N VAL A 68 4.07 2.12 -2.77
CA VAL A 68 5.38 1.83 -2.19
C VAL A 68 5.95 3.10 -1.59
N THR A 69 6.08 3.13 -0.26
CA THR A 69 6.73 4.23 0.45
C THR A 69 8.19 3.89 0.68
N LEU A 70 9.09 4.66 0.09
CA LEU A 70 10.53 4.51 0.20
C LEU A 70 11.05 5.01 1.56
N PRO A 71 12.28 4.64 1.96
CA PRO A 71 12.86 5.06 3.24
C PRO A 71 13.06 6.58 3.38
N ASP A 72 13.11 7.29 2.26
CA ASP A 72 13.18 8.76 2.21
C ASP A 72 11.80 9.44 2.34
N GLY A 73 10.74 8.65 2.54
CA GLY A 73 9.37 9.12 2.71
C GLY A 73 8.61 9.37 1.40
N ARG A 74 9.24 9.21 0.24
CA ARG A 74 8.52 9.31 -1.05
C ARG A 74 7.60 8.10 -1.22
N THR A 75 6.37 8.35 -1.65
CA THR A 75 5.41 7.30 -1.99
C THR A 75 5.22 7.27 -3.49
N LEU A 76 5.29 6.07 -4.07
CA LEU A 76 5.09 5.78 -5.48
C LEU A 76 3.82 4.94 -5.62
N SER A 77 2.94 5.26 -6.57
CA SER A 77 1.71 4.52 -6.84
C SER A 77 1.84 3.69 -8.12
N SER A 78 1.20 2.51 -8.15
CA SER A 78 1.06 1.75 -9.40
C SER A 78 0.31 2.53 -10.48
N GLN A 79 -0.52 3.52 -10.09
CA GLN A 79 -1.28 4.35 -11.02
C GLN A 79 -0.50 5.57 -11.52
N ASP A 80 0.69 5.84 -11.00
CA ASP A 80 1.51 6.97 -11.46
C ASP A 80 2.14 6.65 -12.82
N ASP A 81 2.09 7.61 -13.74
CA ASP A 81 2.79 7.51 -15.02
C ASP A 81 4.29 7.24 -14.81
N GLY A 82 4.80 6.19 -15.47
CA GLY A 82 6.21 5.81 -15.39
C GLY A 82 6.60 5.04 -14.12
N THR A 83 5.63 4.56 -13.34
CA THR A 83 5.87 3.69 -12.18
C THR A 83 5.41 2.26 -12.48
N ALA A 84 6.35 1.34 -12.64
CA ALA A 84 6.09 -0.09 -12.77
C ALA A 84 6.44 -0.80 -11.46
N ILE A 85 5.42 -1.27 -10.75
CA ILE A 85 5.59 -2.06 -9.51
C ILE A 85 5.44 -3.54 -9.86
N THR A 86 6.40 -4.35 -9.42
CA THR A 86 6.39 -5.81 -9.61
C THR A 86 6.69 -6.50 -8.30
N LEU A 87 5.92 -7.54 -8.01
CA LEU A 87 6.21 -8.48 -6.93
C LEU A 87 6.89 -9.73 -7.50
N VAL A 88 7.96 -10.18 -6.86
CA VAL A 88 8.68 -11.41 -7.23
C VAL A 88 8.63 -12.39 -6.07
N THR A 89 8.07 -13.58 -6.30
CA THR A 89 7.95 -14.64 -5.30
C THR A 89 7.91 -16.01 -5.98
N GLY A 90 8.43 -17.05 -5.33
CA GLY A 90 8.38 -18.41 -5.87
C GLY A 90 9.07 -18.61 -7.23
N GLY A 91 9.96 -17.70 -7.64
CA GLY A 91 10.58 -17.71 -8.98
C GLY A 91 9.72 -17.11 -10.09
N GLU A 92 8.56 -16.56 -9.76
CA GLU A 92 7.65 -15.88 -10.68
C GLU A 92 7.57 -14.37 -10.39
N GLN A 93 7.09 -13.61 -11.38
CA GLN A 93 6.88 -12.17 -11.27
C GLN A 93 5.42 -11.81 -11.54
N TYR A 94 4.90 -10.86 -10.77
CA TYR A 94 3.53 -10.39 -10.85
C TYR A 94 3.55 -8.86 -10.94
N GLY A 95 3.36 -8.35 -12.16
CA GLY A 95 3.29 -6.91 -12.42
C GLY A 95 1.95 -6.34 -11.96
N VAL A 96 1.99 -5.20 -11.28
CA VAL A 96 0.80 -4.46 -10.88
C VAL A 96 0.36 -3.58 -12.04
N PRO A 97 -0.87 -3.72 -12.57
CA PRO A 97 -1.36 -2.87 -13.64
C PRO A 97 -1.54 -1.42 -13.18
N ALA A 98 -1.36 -0.47 -14.11
CA ALA A 98 -1.57 0.95 -13.82
C ALA A 98 -3.04 1.36 -13.74
N SER A 99 -3.93 0.57 -14.35
CA SER A 99 -5.37 0.75 -14.28
C SER A 99 -6.10 -0.58 -14.46
N LEU A 100 -7.33 -0.61 -13.96
CA LEU A 100 -8.26 -1.73 -14.05
C LEU A 100 -9.44 -1.39 -14.97
N GLY A 101 -10.32 -2.38 -15.21
CA GLY A 101 -11.49 -2.24 -16.07
C GLY A 101 -11.28 -2.81 -17.48
N TRP A 102 -10.22 -3.59 -17.67
CA TRP A 102 -9.91 -4.24 -18.93
C TRP A 102 -9.22 -5.58 -18.69
N ARG A 103 -9.48 -6.54 -19.58
CA ARG A 103 -9.23 -7.97 -19.36
C ARG A 103 -7.82 -8.30 -18.83
N ASN A 104 -6.75 -7.79 -19.43
CA ASN A 104 -5.41 -8.20 -18.99
C ASN A 104 -4.97 -7.48 -17.73
N GLY A 105 -5.39 -6.23 -17.52
CA GLY A 105 -5.18 -5.52 -16.25
C GLY A 105 -5.85 -6.24 -15.09
N ASP A 106 -7.13 -6.56 -15.26
CA ASP A 106 -7.94 -7.29 -14.27
C ASP A 106 -7.33 -8.66 -13.93
N ASN A 107 -6.92 -9.43 -14.95
CA ASN A 107 -6.27 -10.73 -14.74
C ASN A 107 -4.90 -10.59 -14.03
N ALA A 108 -4.11 -9.57 -14.38
CA ALA A 108 -2.81 -9.32 -13.76
C ALA A 108 -2.98 -8.93 -12.28
N TRP A 109 -3.96 -8.09 -11.98
CA TRP A 109 -4.29 -7.70 -10.61
C TRP A 109 -4.71 -8.89 -9.75
N VAL A 110 -5.66 -9.71 -10.23
CA VAL A 110 -6.11 -10.91 -9.48
C VAL A 110 -4.95 -11.87 -9.26
N SER A 111 -4.09 -12.08 -10.26
CA SER A 111 -2.91 -12.93 -10.13
C SER A 111 -1.92 -12.39 -9.09
N PHE A 112 -1.70 -11.07 -9.06
CA PHE A 112 -0.89 -10.41 -8.04
C PHE A 112 -1.46 -10.60 -6.62
N ILE A 113 -2.77 -10.41 -6.43
CA ILE A 113 -3.43 -10.63 -5.13
C ILE A 113 -3.29 -12.09 -4.70
N ASP A 114 -3.51 -13.04 -5.61
CA ASP A 114 -3.37 -14.47 -5.30
C ASP A 114 -1.95 -14.89 -4.92
N ALA A 115 -0.94 -14.26 -5.52
CA ALA A 115 0.46 -14.47 -5.17
C ALA A 115 0.78 -13.91 -3.78
N VAL A 116 0.37 -12.66 -3.51
CA VAL A 116 0.58 -12.00 -2.22
C VAL A 116 -0.02 -12.80 -1.05
N LYS A 117 -1.24 -13.31 -1.21
CA LYS A 117 -1.95 -14.10 -0.18
C LYS A 117 -1.21 -15.37 0.25
N LYS A 118 -0.25 -15.84 -0.54
CA LYS A 118 0.51 -17.08 -0.31
C LYS A 118 1.98 -16.82 0.02
N ALA A 119 2.49 -15.63 -0.29
CA ALA A 119 3.91 -15.33 -0.21
C ALA A 119 4.40 -15.16 1.24
N THR A 120 5.27 -16.06 1.67
CA THR A 120 6.04 -15.95 2.94
C THR A 120 7.46 -15.45 2.72
N SER A 121 7.87 -15.30 1.46
CA SER A 121 9.06 -14.58 1.03
C SER A 121 8.80 -13.95 -0.34
N PHE A 122 9.04 -12.66 -0.47
CA PHE A 122 8.86 -11.95 -1.73
C PHE A 122 9.72 -10.69 -1.78
N GLU A 123 9.94 -10.21 -3.00
CA GLU A 123 10.61 -8.95 -3.28
C GLU A 123 9.66 -7.98 -3.96
N VAL A 124 9.87 -6.69 -3.73
CA VAL A 124 9.18 -5.64 -4.47
C VAL A 124 10.22 -4.89 -5.30
N TRP A 125 9.90 -4.75 -6.57
CA TRP A 125 10.68 -4.07 -7.57
C TRP A 125 9.89 -2.87 -8.10
N VAL A 126 10.57 -1.75 -8.27
CA VAL A 126 10.03 -0.54 -8.90
C VAL A 126 10.95 -0.16 -10.03
N ASN A 127 10.42 -0.04 -11.25
CA ASN A 127 11.19 0.32 -12.46
C ASN A 127 12.49 -0.50 -12.58
N ASP A 128 12.34 -1.83 -12.53
CA ASP A 128 13.44 -2.81 -12.65
C ASP A 128 14.52 -2.71 -11.55
N LYS A 129 14.24 -2.01 -10.46
CA LYS A 129 15.11 -1.95 -9.29
C LYS A 129 14.43 -2.56 -8.07
N LYS A 130 15.11 -3.50 -7.41
CA LYS A 130 14.66 -4.00 -6.11
C LYS A 130 14.68 -2.89 -5.07
N VAL A 131 13.54 -2.67 -4.43
CA VAL A 131 13.38 -1.65 -3.37
C VAL A 131 13.10 -2.24 -2.00
N ALA A 132 12.66 -3.49 -1.93
CA ALA A 132 12.40 -4.18 -0.67
C ALA A 132 12.42 -5.71 -0.81
N SER A 133 12.68 -6.38 0.31
CA SER A 133 12.47 -7.81 0.49
C SER A 133 11.69 -8.03 1.77
N PHE A 134 10.75 -8.96 1.74
CA PHE A 134 9.84 -9.25 2.85
C PHE A 134 9.83 -10.75 3.16
N THR A 135 9.70 -11.08 4.44
CA THR A 135 9.62 -12.46 4.94
C THR A 135 8.59 -12.58 6.06
N PRO A 136 7.29 -12.33 5.80
CA PRO A 136 6.26 -12.48 6.82
C PRO A 136 6.05 -13.95 7.20
N SER A 137 5.62 -14.20 8.44
CA SER A 137 5.28 -15.57 8.86
C SER A 137 4.01 -16.04 8.15
N ALA A 138 3.93 -17.35 7.84
CA ALA A 138 2.72 -17.94 7.27
C ALA A 138 1.46 -17.67 8.13
N SER A 139 1.62 -17.67 9.46
CA SER A 139 0.55 -17.34 10.40
C SER A 139 0.06 -15.90 10.27
N ASN A 140 0.97 -14.94 10.04
CA ASN A 140 0.63 -13.54 9.83
C ASN A 140 -0.05 -13.33 8.47
N VAL A 141 0.50 -13.93 7.40
CA VAL A 141 -0.08 -13.93 6.06
C VAL A 141 -1.52 -14.46 6.12
N HIS A 142 -1.73 -15.65 6.68
CA HIS A 142 -3.07 -16.23 6.81
C HIS A 142 -4.01 -15.35 7.65
N LYS A 143 -3.53 -14.81 8.77
CA LYS A 143 -4.37 -13.99 9.66
C LYS A 143 -4.89 -12.73 8.98
N VAL A 144 -4.06 -12.06 8.19
CA VAL A 144 -4.35 -10.72 7.66
C VAL A 144 -4.87 -10.76 6.23
N LEU A 145 -4.38 -11.69 5.42
CA LEU A 145 -4.64 -11.75 3.98
C LEU A 145 -5.59 -12.88 3.56
N ALA A 146 -6.15 -13.65 4.50
CA ALA A 146 -7.11 -14.72 4.17
C ALA A 146 -8.30 -14.19 3.38
N ASP A 147 -8.87 -13.06 3.82
CA ASP A 147 -9.94 -12.36 3.13
C ASP A 147 -9.43 -11.04 2.53
N MET A 148 -9.27 -11.07 1.21
CA MET A 148 -9.00 -9.90 0.37
C MET A 148 -10.09 -9.76 -0.70
N SER A 149 -11.33 -10.15 -0.39
CA SER A 149 -12.45 -10.11 -1.33
C SER A 149 -12.67 -8.70 -1.90
N ALA A 150 -12.50 -7.66 -1.09
CA ALA A 150 -12.53 -6.26 -1.51
C ALA A 150 -11.51 -5.92 -2.61
N CYS A 151 -10.40 -6.66 -2.70
CA CYS A 151 -9.39 -6.50 -3.74
C CYS A 151 -9.68 -7.30 -5.00
N THR A 152 -10.70 -8.16 -4.99
CA THR A 152 -11.06 -9.00 -6.15
C THR A 152 -12.40 -8.60 -6.76
N SER A 153 -13.15 -7.71 -6.10
CA SER A 153 -14.28 -6.99 -6.69
C SER A 153 -13.75 -5.86 -7.56
N LEU A 154 -13.93 -5.95 -8.89
CA LEU A 154 -13.34 -4.99 -9.83
C LEU A 154 -14.33 -3.93 -10.33
N THR A 155 -15.62 -4.12 -10.07
CA THR A 155 -16.69 -3.19 -10.42
C THR A 155 -17.60 -2.96 -9.22
N ALA A 156 -18.17 -1.77 -9.11
CA ALA A 156 -19.26 -1.51 -8.18
C ALA A 156 -20.56 -2.16 -8.70
N ASP A 157 -21.31 -2.78 -7.79
CA ASP A 157 -22.64 -3.33 -8.05
C ASP A 157 -23.71 -2.22 -8.14
#